data_AF-A0A1G2LB76-F1
#
_entry.id   AF-A0A1G2LB76-F1
#
_cell.length_a   1.000
_cell.length_b   1.000
_cell.length_c   1.000
_cell.angle_alpha   90.00
_cell.angle_beta   90.00
_cell.angle_gamma   90.00
#
_symmetry.space_group_name_H-M   'P 1'
#
loop_
_entity.id
_entity.type
_entity.pdbx_description
1 polymer ?
#
loop_
_entity_poly.entity_id
_entity_poly.type
_entity_poly.pdbx_seq_one_letter_code
_entity_poly.pdbx_strand_id
1 'polypeptide(L)'
;MRLFEILEKHLPQQAGKATIQWSTRTTPKREGTIITLPIEEDGEFIPLKGGEQFLYLWRSHYGNQDHVLFGGTDENPFLAELDPGAKKAALAIPDHGEGVFYNYLKPESVKRLERLLGVTAPRQGDIFAVPVGWNWRMMRALAEHIGLATEGNETKTGEMRVFGTRHVLSGQWLTTITFWKERWGTKVEREQRALLATGVIEAPDHSPLVLNGVHALVQVEVLARPEEAD
;
A
#
# COMPACT_ATOMS: atom_id res chain seq x y z
N MET A 1 -20.31 -12.36 -15.92
CA MET A 1 -20.37 -13.54 -15.03
C MET A 1 -20.17 -13.01 -13.63
N ARG A 2 -21.16 -13.11 -12.73
CA ARG A 2 -21.02 -12.63 -11.34
C ARG A 2 -20.11 -13.60 -10.60
N LEU A 3 -19.02 -13.11 -10.01
CA LEU A 3 -18.12 -13.93 -9.22
C LEU A 3 -18.67 -14.02 -7.81
N PHE A 4 -19.40 -15.12 -7.55
CA PHE A 4 -19.92 -15.51 -6.24
C PHE A 4 -20.92 -14.52 -5.61
N GLU A 5 -22.19 -14.70 -5.93
CA GLU A 5 -23.27 -14.13 -5.10
C GLU A 5 -23.17 -14.71 -3.69
N ILE A 6 -23.02 -13.82 -2.71
CA ILE A 6 -23.05 -14.17 -1.29
C ILE A 6 -24.49 -14.56 -0.93
N LEU A 7 -24.76 -15.86 -0.87
CA LEU A 7 -25.93 -16.37 -0.16
C LEU A 7 -25.57 -16.42 1.33
N GLU A 8 -26.37 -15.83 2.21
CA GLU A 8 -26.15 -15.69 3.68
C GLU A 8 -25.57 -16.93 4.39
N LYS A 9 -25.75 -18.14 3.84
CA LYS A 9 -25.25 -19.41 4.39
C LYS A 9 -23.78 -19.75 4.07
N HIS A 10 -23.08 -18.98 3.24
CA HIS A 10 -21.70 -19.28 2.79
C HIS A 10 -20.72 -18.13 3.03
N LEU A 11 -21.07 -17.20 3.91
CA LEU A 11 -20.20 -16.10 4.29
C LEU A 11 -18.88 -16.61 4.92
N PRO A 12 -17.71 -16.25 4.37
CA PRO A 12 -16.43 -16.66 4.93
C PRO A 12 -16.28 -16.17 6.37
N GLN A 13 -15.86 -17.05 7.27
CA GLN A 13 -15.68 -16.70 8.69
C GLN A 13 -14.23 -16.36 9.04
N GLN A 14 -13.29 -16.60 8.13
CA GLN A 14 -11.87 -16.42 8.35
C GLN A 14 -11.14 -15.97 7.08
N ALA A 15 -10.06 -15.22 7.28
CA ALA A 15 -9.06 -14.94 6.26
C ALA A 15 -7.66 -15.00 6.91
N GLY A 16 -6.96 -16.11 6.70
CA GLY A 16 -5.74 -16.42 7.45
C GLY A 16 -6.02 -16.55 8.95
N LYS A 17 -5.39 -15.69 9.77
CA LYS A 17 -5.61 -15.59 11.22
C LYS A 17 -6.75 -14.64 11.60
N ALA A 18 -7.26 -13.84 10.66
CA ALA A 18 -8.33 -12.89 10.91
C ALA A 18 -9.68 -13.62 11.02
N THR A 19 -10.48 -13.28 12.02
CA THR A 19 -11.87 -13.73 12.12
C THR A 19 -12.77 -12.69 11.47
N ILE A 20 -13.63 -13.13 10.55
CA ILE A 20 -14.57 -12.27 9.85
C ILE A 20 -15.92 -12.33 10.54
N GLN A 21 -16.36 -11.19 11.07
CA GLN A 21 -17.68 -11.02 11.65
C GLN A 21 -18.56 -10.22 10.70
N TRP A 22 -19.72 -10.77 10.38
CA TRP A 22 -20.67 -10.13 9.47
C TRP A 22 -21.75 -9.39 10.26
N SER A 23 -22.10 -8.17 9.84
CA SER A 23 -23.06 -7.29 10.54
C SER A 23 -23.93 -6.53 9.56
N THR A 24 -25.22 -6.36 9.86
CA THR A 24 -26.16 -5.59 9.01
C THR A 24 -26.16 -4.09 9.30
N ARG A 25 -25.39 -3.60 10.29
CA ARG A 25 -25.48 -2.21 10.78
C ARG A 25 -24.14 -1.57 11.15
N THR A 26 -23.06 -1.98 10.51
CA THR A 26 -21.71 -1.57 10.96
C THR A 26 -20.85 -1.11 9.80
N THR A 27 -20.24 0.07 9.96
CA THR A 27 -19.11 0.50 9.14
C THR A 27 -17.99 -0.52 9.27
N PRO A 28 -17.41 -0.98 8.16
CA PRO A 28 -16.32 -1.94 8.20
C PRO A 28 -15.19 -1.47 9.10
N LYS A 29 -14.64 -2.38 9.90
CA LYS A 29 -13.58 -2.06 10.84
C LYS A 29 -12.77 -3.29 11.21
N ARG A 30 -11.60 -3.05 11.76
CA ARG A 30 -10.76 -4.06 12.40
C ARG A 30 -10.56 -3.73 13.88
N GLU A 31 -10.74 -4.73 14.74
CA GLU A 31 -10.44 -4.68 16.16
C GLU A 31 -9.58 -5.89 16.54
N GLY A 32 -8.27 -5.68 16.62
CA GLY A 32 -7.30 -6.76 16.83
C GLY A 32 -7.36 -7.77 15.69
N THR A 33 -7.78 -9.00 15.99
CA THR A 33 -7.90 -10.11 15.03
C THR A 33 -9.27 -10.20 14.37
N ILE A 34 -10.23 -9.36 14.79
CA ILE A 34 -11.60 -9.40 14.28
C ILE A 34 -11.77 -8.33 13.21
N ILE A 35 -12.25 -8.73 12.04
CA ILE A 35 -12.63 -7.84 10.95
C ILE A 35 -14.15 -7.89 10.86
N THR A 36 -14.83 -6.77 11.15
CA THR A 36 -16.28 -6.66 10.95
C THR A 36 -16.55 -6.14 9.55
N LEU A 37 -17.32 -6.88 8.76
CA LEU A 37 -17.76 -6.51 7.42
C LEU A 37 -19.28 -6.37 7.37
N PRO A 38 -19.81 -5.42 6.56
CA PRO A 38 -21.25 -5.30 6.38
C PRO A 38 -21.80 -6.47 5.56
N ILE A 39 -23.00 -6.95 5.90
CA ILE A 39 -23.78 -7.86 5.06
C ILE A 39 -24.56 -6.99 4.07
N GLU A 40 -24.18 -7.03 2.80
CA GLU A 40 -24.83 -6.29 1.72
C GLU A 40 -25.32 -7.26 0.64
N GLU A 41 -26.48 -6.99 0.05
CA GLU A 41 -27.12 -7.89 -0.93
C GLU A 41 -26.27 -8.08 -2.19
N ASP A 42 -25.52 -7.04 -2.59
CA ASP A 42 -24.61 -7.05 -3.75
C ASP A 42 -23.13 -7.15 -3.36
N GLY A 43 -22.85 -7.59 -2.13
CA GLY A 43 -21.50 -7.83 -1.65
C GLY A 43 -20.82 -8.98 -2.41
N GLU A 44 -19.60 -8.76 -2.88
CA GLU A 44 -18.73 -9.76 -3.50
C GLU A 44 -17.47 -9.94 -2.64
N PHE A 45 -17.22 -11.18 -2.19
CA PHE A 45 -16.02 -11.55 -1.45
C PHE A 45 -15.08 -12.36 -2.35
N ILE A 46 -13.88 -11.83 -2.59
CA ILE A 46 -12.87 -12.43 -3.45
C ILE A 46 -11.70 -12.90 -2.59
N PRO A 47 -11.51 -14.22 -2.37
CA PRO A 47 -10.34 -14.71 -1.66
C PRO A 47 -9.07 -14.48 -2.48
N LEU A 48 -7.99 -14.11 -1.79
CA LEU A 48 -6.64 -13.93 -2.33
C LEU A 48 -5.66 -14.81 -1.55
N LYS A 49 -4.52 -15.15 -2.14
CA LYS A 49 -3.44 -15.90 -1.46
C LYS A 49 -3.95 -17.17 -0.77
N GLY A 50 -4.78 -17.93 -1.49
CA GLY A 50 -5.37 -19.17 -0.94
C GLY A 50 -6.31 -18.95 0.26
N GLY A 51 -6.84 -17.74 0.44
CA GLY A 51 -7.75 -17.39 1.53
C GLY A 51 -7.08 -16.72 2.73
N GLU A 52 -5.79 -16.41 2.68
CA GLU A 52 -5.13 -15.60 3.72
C GLU A 52 -5.56 -14.14 3.66
N GLN A 53 -5.82 -13.64 2.46
CA GLN A 53 -6.23 -12.27 2.18
C GLN A 53 -7.55 -12.27 1.40
N PHE A 54 -8.20 -11.12 1.32
CA PHE A 54 -9.44 -10.98 0.55
C PHE A 54 -9.65 -9.56 0.03
N LEU A 55 -10.47 -9.46 -1.03
CA LEU A 55 -11.16 -8.23 -1.40
C LEU A 55 -12.63 -8.38 -1.06
N TYR A 56 -13.20 -7.33 -0.48
CA TYR A 56 -14.64 -7.24 -0.29
C TYR A 56 -15.16 -6.01 -1.01
N LEU A 57 -16.01 -6.24 -2.02
CA LEU A 57 -16.63 -5.19 -2.81
C LEU A 57 -18.09 -5.12 -2.44
N TRP A 58 -18.62 -3.93 -2.20
CA TRP A 58 -20.06 -3.73 -2.13
C TRP A 58 -20.42 -2.32 -2.58
N ARG A 59 -21.70 -2.10 -2.86
CA ARG A 59 -22.21 -0.76 -3.14
C ARG A 59 -22.98 -0.26 -1.94
N SER A 60 -22.55 0.84 -1.34
CA SER A 60 -23.29 1.41 -0.22
C SER A 60 -24.65 1.93 -0.70
N HIS A 61 -25.74 1.40 -0.12
CA HIS A 61 -27.10 1.88 -0.36
C HIS A 61 -27.28 3.37 -0.06
N TYR A 62 -26.46 3.93 0.85
CA TYR A 62 -26.59 5.32 1.32
C TYR A 62 -25.69 6.34 0.59
N GLY A 63 -24.92 5.93 -0.41
CA GLY A 63 -24.03 6.85 -1.13
C GLY A 63 -23.86 6.56 -2.62
N ASN A 64 -24.41 5.44 -3.11
CA ASN A 64 -24.24 4.97 -4.47
C ASN A 64 -22.76 4.88 -4.92
N GLN A 65 -21.87 4.69 -3.95
CA GLN A 65 -20.43 4.55 -4.15
C GLN A 65 -20.03 3.08 -4.02
N ASP A 66 -19.12 2.68 -4.89
CA ASP A 66 -18.48 1.38 -4.83
C ASP A 66 -17.38 1.43 -3.78
N HIS A 67 -17.44 0.54 -2.80
CA HIS A 67 -16.40 0.34 -1.80
C HIS A 67 -15.57 -0.88 -2.17
N VAL A 68 -14.26 -0.78 -1.95
CA VAL A 68 -13.33 -1.89 -2.13
C VAL A 68 -12.47 -1.97 -0.89
N LEU A 69 -12.71 -2.98 -0.06
CA LEU A 69 -11.83 -3.28 1.05
C LEU A 69 -10.81 -4.33 0.63
N PHE A 70 -9.59 -4.15 1.11
CA PHE A 70 -8.55 -5.16 1.10
C PHE A 70 -8.19 -5.50 2.54
N GLY A 71 -8.29 -6.78 2.89
CA GLY A 71 -8.05 -7.23 4.26
C GLY A 71 -7.63 -8.68 4.33
N GLY A 72 -7.56 -9.18 5.55
CA GLY A 72 -7.18 -10.55 5.87
C GLY A 72 -5.92 -10.54 6.74
N THR A 73 -5.01 -11.47 6.49
CA THR A 73 -3.77 -11.62 7.26
C THR A 73 -2.58 -11.54 6.32
N ASP A 74 -1.64 -10.67 6.64
CA ASP A 74 -0.28 -10.75 6.11
C ASP A 74 0.60 -11.34 7.22
N GLU A 75 1.27 -10.50 8.01
CA GLU A 75 1.86 -10.92 9.27
C GLU A 75 0.84 -10.92 10.41
N ASN A 76 0.06 -9.84 10.49
CA ASN A 76 -1.06 -9.63 11.39
C ASN A 76 -2.34 -9.30 10.61
N PRO A 77 -3.52 -9.46 11.22
CA PRO A 77 -4.79 -9.06 10.62
C PRO A 77 -4.83 -7.57 10.27
N PHE A 78 -5.29 -7.23 9.07
CA PHE A 78 -5.41 -5.86 8.59
C PHE A 78 -6.72 -5.66 7.82
N LEU A 79 -7.14 -4.39 7.70
CA LEU A 79 -8.25 -3.98 6.86
C LEU A 79 -7.98 -2.55 6.36
N ALA A 80 -7.99 -2.37 5.04
CA ALA A 80 -7.80 -1.08 4.40
C ALA A 80 -8.88 -0.86 3.34
N GLU A 81 -9.37 0.38 3.25
CA GLU A 81 -10.24 0.80 2.13
C GLU A 81 -9.38 1.35 0.99
N LEU A 82 -9.65 0.87 -0.22
CA LEU A 82 -8.96 1.27 -1.44
C LEU A 82 -9.79 2.27 -2.25
N ASP A 83 -9.12 2.98 -3.15
CA ASP A 83 -9.79 3.86 -4.08
C ASP A 83 -10.70 3.08 -5.08
N PRO A 84 -11.68 3.74 -5.71
CA PRO A 84 -12.63 3.07 -6.61
C PRO A 84 -11.99 2.37 -7.81
N GLY A 85 -10.80 2.78 -8.24
CA GLY A 85 -10.04 2.14 -9.30
C GLY A 85 -9.64 0.70 -8.97
N ALA A 86 -9.54 0.36 -7.68
CA ALA A 86 -9.22 -0.98 -7.21
C ALA A 86 -10.27 -2.01 -7.67
N LYS A 87 -11.53 -1.59 -7.84
CA LYS A 87 -12.62 -2.45 -8.34
C LYS A 87 -12.29 -3.03 -9.71
N LYS A 88 -11.73 -2.22 -10.62
CA LYS A 88 -11.34 -2.69 -11.96
C LYS A 88 -10.21 -3.72 -11.87
N ALA A 89 -9.25 -3.53 -10.97
CA ALA A 89 -8.18 -4.48 -10.75
C ALA A 89 -8.71 -5.79 -10.14
N ALA A 90 -9.65 -5.70 -9.19
CA ALA A 90 -10.28 -6.85 -8.55
C ALA A 90 -11.06 -7.71 -9.56
N LEU A 91 -11.88 -7.06 -10.40
CA LEU A 91 -12.68 -7.74 -11.44
C LEU A 91 -11.83 -8.38 -12.54
N ALA A 92 -10.56 -7.99 -12.68
CA ALA A 92 -9.62 -8.55 -13.66
C ALA A 92 -8.91 -9.83 -13.16
N ILE A 93 -9.01 -10.16 -11.86
CA ILE A 93 -8.34 -11.31 -11.24
C ILE A 93 -8.71 -12.66 -11.90
N PRO A 94 -9.97 -12.96 -12.25
CA PRO A 94 -10.34 -14.25 -12.84
C PRO A 94 -9.61 -14.53 -14.17
N ASP A 95 -9.39 -13.48 -14.95
CA ASP A 95 -8.79 -13.59 -16.29
C ASP A 95 -7.26 -13.44 -16.29
N HIS A 96 -6.70 -12.74 -15.30
CA HIS A 96 -5.28 -12.36 -15.27
C HIS A 96 -4.51 -12.83 -14.03
N GLY A 97 -5.19 -13.48 -13.08
CA GLY A 97 -4.64 -13.90 -11.80
C GLY A 97 -4.45 -12.76 -10.80
N GLU A 98 -4.19 -13.10 -9.53
CA GLU A 98 -4.08 -12.13 -8.43
C GLU A 98 -2.96 -11.09 -8.62
N GLY A 99 -1.94 -11.42 -9.42
CA GLY A 99 -0.81 -10.53 -9.71
C GLY A 99 -1.24 -9.18 -10.30
N VAL A 100 -2.37 -9.12 -11.01
CA VAL A 100 -2.92 -7.85 -11.54
C VAL A 100 -3.28 -6.88 -10.42
N PHE A 101 -3.85 -7.39 -9.33
CA PHE A 101 -4.26 -6.60 -8.18
C PHE A 101 -3.06 -6.14 -7.36
N TYR A 102 -2.12 -7.02 -7.05
CA TYR A 102 -0.89 -6.63 -6.34
C TYR A 102 -0.03 -5.65 -7.14
N ASN A 103 -0.02 -5.78 -8.47
CA ASN A 103 0.60 -4.79 -9.34
C ASN A 103 -0.15 -3.45 -9.31
N TYR A 104 -1.48 -3.45 -9.20
CA TYR A 104 -2.26 -2.22 -9.04
C TYR A 104 -1.93 -1.47 -7.74
N LEU A 105 -1.75 -2.19 -6.62
CA LEU A 105 -1.34 -1.58 -5.34
C LEU A 105 0.02 -0.89 -5.39
N LYS A 106 0.94 -1.36 -6.26
CA LYS A 106 2.29 -0.82 -6.36
C LYS A 106 2.29 0.52 -7.12
N PRO A 107 2.82 1.60 -6.53
CA PRO A 107 2.93 2.90 -7.22
C PRO A 107 3.77 2.81 -8.51
N GLU A 108 3.44 3.64 -9.50
CA GLU A 108 4.15 3.64 -10.79
C GLU A 108 5.62 4.05 -10.65
N SER A 109 5.94 4.94 -9.70
CA SER A 109 7.33 5.30 -9.37
C SER A 109 8.14 4.08 -8.91
N VAL A 110 7.56 3.25 -8.03
CA VAL A 110 8.20 2.01 -7.55
C VAL A 110 8.45 1.07 -8.73
N LYS A 111 7.45 0.83 -9.58
CA LYS A 111 7.61 -0.02 -10.79
C LYS A 111 8.71 0.50 -11.72
N ARG A 112 8.76 1.82 -11.91
CA ARG A 112 9.80 2.47 -12.73
C ARG A 112 11.18 2.27 -12.11
N LEU A 113 11.33 2.48 -10.81
CA LEU A 113 12.61 2.29 -10.11
C LEU A 113 13.06 0.83 -10.13
N GLU A 114 12.17 -0.12 -9.86
CA GLU A 114 12.46 -1.56 -9.97
C GLU A 114 12.96 -1.93 -11.37
N ARG A 115 12.31 -1.42 -12.42
CA ARG A 115 12.72 -1.66 -13.81
C ARG A 115 14.08 -1.01 -14.13
N LEU A 116 14.30 0.22 -13.69
CA LEU A 116 15.54 0.96 -13.96
C LEU A 116 16.75 0.35 -13.25
N LEU A 117 16.55 -0.14 -12.03
CA LEU A 117 17.62 -0.62 -11.16
C LEU A 117 17.76 -2.16 -11.21
N GLY A 118 16.81 -2.87 -11.82
CA GLY A 118 16.81 -4.33 -11.87
C GLY A 118 16.61 -4.97 -10.49
N VAL A 119 15.82 -4.34 -9.63
CA VAL A 119 15.60 -4.76 -8.24
C VAL A 119 14.12 -5.03 -7.97
N THR A 120 13.82 -5.73 -6.87
CA THR A 120 12.47 -5.86 -6.32
C THR A 120 12.40 -5.11 -5.00
N ALA A 121 11.39 -4.26 -4.85
CA ALA A 121 11.15 -3.48 -3.67
C ALA A 121 10.46 -4.35 -2.60
N PRO A 122 11.10 -4.61 -1.43
CA PRO A 122 10.37 -5.09 -0.27
C PRO A 122 9.25 -4.11 0.13
N ARG A 123 8.23 -4.65 0.77
CA ARG A 123 7.05 -3.93 1.26
C ARG A 123 6.83 -4.26 2.73
N GLN A 124 6.44 -3.26 3.52
CA GLN A 124 5.92 -3.40 4.87
C GLN A 124 4.65 -2.54 4.96
N GLY A 125 3.50 -3.13 5.28
CA GLY A 125 2.22 -2.41 5.30
C GLY A 125 1.93 -1.70 3.98
N ASP A 126 1.86 -0.38 4.00
CA ASP A 126 1.63 0.48 2.84
C ASP A 126 2.91 1.16 2.30
N ILE A 127 4.09 0.78 2.80
CA ILE A 127 5.37 1.34 2.39
C ILE A 127 6.16 0.34 1.53
N PHE A 128 6.60 0.79 0.35
CA PHE A 128 7.61 0.11 -0.46
C PHE A 128 8.98 0.72 -0.21
N ALA A 129 10.01 -0.11 -0.08
CA ALA A 129 11.39 0.31 0.06
C ALA A 129 12.21 -0.17 -1.14
N VAL A 130 12.53 0.73 -2.08
CA VAL A 130 13.30 0.37 -3.28
C VAL A 130 14.80 0.54 -3.02
N PRO A 131 15.64 -0.50 -3.08
CA PRO A 131 17.07 -0.34 -2.93
C PRO A 131 17.64 0.45 -4.10
N VAL A 132 18.32 1.57 -3.83
CA VAL A 132 18.86 2.43 -4.91
C VAL A 132 20.28 2.06 -5.34
N GLY A 133 20.93 1.12 -4.64
CA GLY A 133 22.29 0.65 -4.97
C GLY A 133 23.41 1.67 -4.73
N TRP A 134 23.07 2.85 -4.22
CA TRP A 134 23.99 3.94 -3.93
C TRP A 134 24.19 4.12 -2.43
N ASN A 135 25.38 4.58 -2.03
CA ASN A 135 25.60 5.02 -0.65
C ASN A 135 25.37 6.54 -0.52
N TRP A 136 25.30 7.04 0.71
CA TRP A 136 25.08 8.46 0.99
C TRP A 136 26.10 9.40 0.34
N ARG A 137 27.35 8.97 0.14
CA ARG A 137 28.36 9.77 -0.56
C ARG A 137 28.00 9.96 -2.04
N MET A 138 27.58 8.88 -2.71
CA MET A 138 27.14 8.93 -4.10
C MET A 138 25.85 9.75 -4.26
N MET A 139 24.91 9.61 -3.32
CA MET A 139 23.67 10.38 -3.35
C MET A 139 23.90 11.88 -3.20
N ARG A 140 24.78 12.29 -2.28
CA ARG A 140 25.16 13.71 -2.12
C ARG A 140 25.83 14.27 -3.37
N ALA A 141 26.81 13.54 -3.92
CA ALA A 141 27.47 13.95 -5.16
C ALA A 141 26.49 14.06 -6.34
N LEU A 142 25.53 13.14 -6.45
CA LEU A 142 24.50 13.20 -7.48
C LEU A 142 23.59 14.42 -7.29
N ALA A 143 23.09 14.65 -6.07
CA ALA A 143 22.21 15.77 -5.74
C ALA A 143 22.87 17.12 -6.07
N GLU A 144 24.15 17.28 -5.73
CA GLU A 144 24.97 18.45 -6.08
C GLU A 144 25.10 18.62 -7.60
N HIS A 145 25.26 17.51 -8.34
CA HIS A 145 25.50 17.55 -9.78
C HIS A 145 24.25 17.82 -10.62
N ILE A 146 23.09 17.27 -10.23
CA ILE A 146 21.84 17.41 -11.00
C ILE A 146 20.95 18.57 -10.52
N GLY A 147 21.43 19.37 -9.56
CA GLY A 147 20.69 20.52 -9.05
C GLY A 147 19.32 20.14 -8.48
N LEU A 148 19.18 18.93 -7.93
CA LEU A 148 17.97 18.56 -7.18
C LEU A 148 17.87 19.57 -6.03
N ALA A 149 16.91 20.48 -6.15
CA ALA A 149 16.57 21.42 -5.10
C ALA A 149 15.97 20.64 -3.93
N THR A 150 16.83 20.05 -3.12
CA THR A 150 16.46 19.47 -1.84
C THR A 150 16.34 20.62 -0.86
N GLU A 151 15.13 20.97 -0.44
CA GLU A 151 14.96 21.76 0.76
C GLU A 151 15.60 20.99 1.94
N GLY A 152 16.74 21.47 2.43
CA GLY A 152 17.46 20.86 3.56
C GLY A 152 18.40 19.70 3.18
N ASN A 153 19.49 20.02 2.46
CA ASN A 153 20.59 19.14 2.02
C ASN A 153 21.31 18.31 3.11
N GLU A 154 20.87 18.37 4.36
CA GLU A 154 21.48 17.65 5.46
C GLU A 154 20.72 16.35 5.69
N THR A 155 21.43 15.23 5.56
CA THR A 155 20.92 13.96 6.05
C THR A 155 20.66 14.08 7.54
N LYS A 156 19.43 13.79 7.95
CA LYS A 156 19.03 13.75 9.35
C LYS A 156 19.25 12.35 9.91
N THR A 157 19.43 12.25 11.22
CA THR A 157 19.60 10.99 11.94
C THR A 157 18.72 10.95 13.18
N GLY A 158 18.22 9.76 13.55
CA GLY A 158 17.33 9.57 14.69
C GLY A 158 16.10 8.73 14.35
N GLU A 159 14.96 9.11 14.90
CA GLU A 159 13.66 8.49 14.62
C GLU A 159 12.74 9.48 13.91
N MET A 160 11.95 9.01 12.94
CA MET A 160 10.90 9.80 12.32
C MET A 160 9.69 8.96 11.93
N ARG A 161 8.50 9.56 11.94
CA ARG A 161 7.33 8.94 11.29
C ARG A 161 7.44 9.01 9.78
N VAL A 162 7.18 7.90 9.11
CA VAL A 162 7.26 7.81 7.65
C VAL A 162 5.91 8.19 7.05
N PHE A 163 5.90 9.23 6.20
CA PHE A 163 4.70 9.76 5.51
C PHE A 163 3.52 10.11 6.42
N GLY A 164 3.75 10.35 7.71
CA GLY A 164 2.68 10.65 8.68
C GLY A 164 1.89 9.42 9.16
N THR A 165 2.26 8.22 8.72
CA THR A 165 1.68 6.94 9.18
C THR A 165 2.17 6.56 10.58
N ARG A 166 1.77 5.38 11.10
CA ARG A 166 2.32 4.85 12.35
C ARG A 166 3.69 4.17 12.17
N HIS A 167 4.20 4.05 10.94
CA HIS A 167 5.54 3.55 10.67
C HIS A 167 6.61 4.51 11.21
N VAL A 168 7.59 3.95 11.92
CA VAL A 168 8.75 4.68 12.44
C VAL A 168 10.00 4.22 11.72
N LEU A 169 10.75 5.16 11.16
CA LEU A 169 12.09 4.93 10.64
C LEU A 169 13.11 5.33 11.70
N SER A 170 13.95 4.37 12.09
CA SER A 170 15.12 4.57 12.95
C SER A 170 16.38 4.46 12.11
N GLY A 171 17.10 5.57 11.89
CA GLY A 171 18.30 5.57 11.06
C GLY A 171 18.72 6.94 10.53
N GLN A 172 19.10 6.98 9.25
CA GLN A 172 19.50 8.20 8.53
C GLN A 172 18.59 8.42 7.33
N TRP A 173 18.17 9.66 7.08
CA TRP A 173 17.26 9.99 5.99
C TRP A 173 17.51 11.36 5.38
N LEU A 174 16.98 11.55 4.16
CA LEU A 174 16.94 12.82 3.45
C LEU A 174 15.55 13.02 2.86
N THR A 175 14.94 14.17 3.15
CA THR A 175 13.57 14.47 2.76
C THR A 175 13.50 14.94 1.30
N THR A 176 12.80 14.15 0.50
CA THR A 176 12.21 14.42 -0.83
C THR A 176 13.10 14.29 -2.07
N ILE A 177 12.89 13.19 -2.81
CA ILE A 177 12.92 13.22 -4.28
C ILE A 177 11.46 13.35 -4.74
N THR A 178 11.17 14.33 -5.59
CA THR A 178 9.89 14.43 -6.30
C THR A 178 9.99 13.66 -7.60
N PHE A 179 9.21 12.57 -7.71
CA PHE A 179 9.03 11.90 -8.99
C PHE A 179 7.98 12.65 -9.81
N TRP A 180 8.37 13.06 -11.02
CA TRP A 180 7.47 13.66 -11.98
C TRP A 180 6.90 12.59 -12.91
N LYS A 181 5.57 12.49 -12.96
CA LYS A 181 4.87 11.71 -14.00
C LYS A 181 4.77 12.55 -15.25
N GLU A 182 5.63 12.28 -16.23
CA GLU A 182 5.57 12.93 -17.53
C GLU A 182 4.49 12.25 -18.39
N ARG A 183 3.51 13.03 -18.87
CA ARG A 183 2.56 12.59 -19.89
C ARG A 183 2.68 13.51 -21.11
N TRP A 184 3.21 12.96 -22.20
CA TRP A 184 3.15 13.49 -23.57
C TRP A 184 3.12 15.03 -23.66
N GLY A 185 4.24 15.66 -23.31
CA GLY A 185 4.60 16.99 -23.78
C GLY A 185 4.02 18.22 -23.05
N THR A 186 2.99 18.15 -22.19
CA THR A 186 2.46 19.40 -21.59
C THR A 186 1.73 19.34 -20.24
N LYS A 187 1.59 18.18 -19.57
CA LYS A 187 0.98 18.17 -18.21
C LYS A 187 1.68 17.24 -17.24
N VAL A 188 2.19 17.87 -16.19
CA VAL A 188 2.75 17.24 -14.99
C VAL A 188 1.58 17.04 -14.02
N GLU A 189 1.19 15.79 -13.75
CA GLU A 189 -0.09 15.52 -13.07
C GLU A 189 0.03 15.02 -11.61
N ARG A 190 1.21 14.69 -11.09
CA ARG A 190 1.35 14.39 -9.64
C ARG A 190 2.80 14.48 -9.16
N GLU A 191 3.00 15.17 -8.05
CA GLU A 191 4.20 15.10 -7.21
C GLU A 191 4.06 13.85 -6.33
N GLN A 192 4.90 12.83 -6.56
CA GLN A 192 5.05 11.75 -5.60
C GLN A 192 6.33 11.97 -4.82
N ARG A 193 6.18 12.11 -3.50
CA ARG A 193 7.30 12.27 -2.58
C ARG A 193 7.88 10.92 -2.22
N ALA A 194 9.19 10.80 -2.38
CA ALA A 194 9.95 9.67 -1.84
C ALA A 194 10.91 10.14 -0.74
N LEU A 195 11.06 9.32 0.28
CA LEU A 195 12.02 9.51 1.36
C LEU A 195 13.23 8.64 1.09
N LEU A 196 14.42 9.21 1.00
CA LEU A 196 15.64 8.41 0.96
C LEU A 196 16.04 8.05 2.38
N ALA A 197 16.32 6.78 2.64
CA ALA A 197 16.59 6.30 3.98
C ALA A 197 17.55 5.10 4.04
N THR A 198 18.23 4.97 5.18
CA THR A 198 18.92 3.77 5.66
C THR A 198 18.52 3.56 7.11
N GLY A 199 18.46 2.30 7.58
CA GLY A 199 18.08 2.00 8.96
C GLY A 199 17.05 0.89 9.03
N VAL A 200 16.11 1.02 9.95
CA VAL A 200 15.03 0.05 10.17
C VAL A 200 13.69 0.75 10.16
N ILE A 201 12.71 0.18 9.45
CA ILE A 201 11.32 0.62 9.51
C ILE A 201 10.54 -0.34 10.39
N GLU A 202 9.87 0.20 11.40
CA GLU A 202 9.03 -0.53 12.33
C GLU A 202 7.59 -0.05 12.22
N ALA A 203 6.63 -0.97 12.33
CA ALA A 203 5.20 -0.67 12.39
C ALA A 203 4.53 -1.56 13.43
N PRO A 204 3.43 -1.13 14.08
CA PRO A 204 2.81 -1.88 15.17
C PRO A 204 2.40 -3.31 14.79
N ASP A 205 1.97 -3.49 13.54
CA ASP A 205 1.37 -4.72 13.03
C ASP A 205 2.30 -5.47 12.03
N HIS A 206 3.60 -5.11 11.95
CA HIS A 206 4.56 -5.74 11.02
C HIS A 206 5.94 -5.97 11.65
N SER A 207 6.64 -6.99 11.18
CA SER A 207 8.03 -7.30 11.52
C SER A 207 8.94 -6.22 10.97
N PRO A 208 10.00 -5.83 11.70
CA PRO A 208 10.90 -4.77 11.27
C PRO A 208 11.51 -5.01 9.88
N LEU A 209 11.48 -3.98 9.04
CA LEU A 209 12.08 -3.98 7.70
C LEU A 209 13.45 -3.30 7.76
N VAL A 210 14.50 -4.11 7.62
CA VAL A 210 15.89 -3.62 7.64
C VAL A 210 16.32 -3.14 6.25
N LEU A 211 16.76 -1.88 6.16
CA LEU A 211 17.22 -1.23 4.94
C LEU A 211 18.73 -1.43 4.76
N ASN A 212 19.10 -2.49 4.02
CA ASN A 212 20.50 -2.82 3.72
C ASN A 212 21.10 -1.87 2.66
N GLY A 213 21.48 -0.66 3.06
CA GLY A 213 21.92 0.42 2.17
C GLY A 213 20.82 1.43 1.91
N VAL A 214 21.06 2.42 1.04
CA VAL A 214 20.08 3.50 0.80
C VAL A 214 18.89 2.94 0.03
N HIS A 215 17.70 3.25 0.51
CA HIS A 215 16.42 2.91 -0.11
C HIS A 215 15.61 4.17 -0.40
N ALA A 216 14.85 4.15 -1.49
CA ALA A 216 13.78 5.10 -1.73
C ALA A 216 12.48 4.51 -1.18
N LEU A 217 11.96 5.13 -0.12
CA LEU A 217 10.70 4.77 0.49
C LEU A 217 9.56 5.48 -0.23
N VAL A 218 8.48 4.74 -0.52
CA VAL A 218 7.32 5.23 -1.26
C VAL A 218 6.04 4.60 -0.70
N GLN A 219 5.04 5.41 -0.39
CA GLN A 219 3.74 4.95 0.10
C GLN A 219 2.82 4.50 -1.05
N VAL A 220 1.95 3.52 -0.77
CA VAL A 220 0.81 3.14 -1.63
C VAL A 220 -0.10 4.35 -1.85
N GLU A 221 -0.45 4.64 -3.11
CA GLU A 221 -1.29 5.81 -3.46
C GLU A 221 -2.79 5.52 -3.51
N VAL A 222 -3.16 4.25 -3.53
CA VAL A 222 -4.55 3.79 -3.79
C VAL A 222 -5.34 3.54 -2.50
N LEU A 223 -4.85 4.02 -1.36
CA LEU A 223 -5.55 3.95 -0.08
C LEU A 223 -6.54 5.12 0.01
N ALA A 224 -7.78 4.84 0.40
CA ALA A 224 -8.80 5.88 0.59
C ALA A 224 -8.44 6.82 1.75
N ARG A 225 -7.79 6.28 2.80
CA ARG A 225 -7.32 7.02 3.97
C ARG A 225 -5.91 6.56 4.36
N PRO A 226 -4.87 7.11 3.71
CA PRO A 226 -3.48 6.69 3.93
C PRO A 226 -3.00 6.87 5.37
N GLU A 227 -3.57 7.82 6.11
CA GLU A 227 -3.25 8.07 7.52
C GLU A 227 -3.87 7.05 8.49
N GLU A 228 -4.89 6.32 8.06
CA GLU A 228 -5.53 5.24 8.82
C GLU A 228 -4.95 3.86 8.43
N ALA A 229 -4.13 3.80 7.38
CA ALA A 229 -3.43 2.62 6.96
C ALA A 229 -2.17 2.44 7.82
N ASP A 230 -2.26 1.48 8.73
CA ASP A 230 -1.20 0.93 9.57
C ASP A 230 -0.29 1.85 10.40
#